data_AF-A0A9E0UB53-F1
#
_entry.id   AF-A0A9E0UB53-F1
#
_cell.length_a   1.000
_cell.length_b   1.000
_cell.length_c   1.000
_cell.angle_alpha   90.00
_cell.angle_beta   90.00
_cell.angle_gamma   90.00
#
_symmetry.space_group_name_H-M   'P 1'
#
loop_
_entity.id
_entity.type
_entity.pdbx_description
1 polymer ?
#
loop_
_entity_poly.entity_id
_entity_poly.type
_entity_poly.pdbx_seq_one_letter_code
_entity_poly.pdbx_strand_id
1 'polypeptide(L)'
;CNYAAEITALVPPLDRYSFPSGHTLHAASFSTVAIHYYPELAWVLVPFTALVASSRVVLGLHYPSDVLVATGIGMGLGYAAILLPV
;
A
#
# COMPACT_ATOMS: atom_id res chain seq x y z
N CYS A 1 -15.66 0.78 -3.29
CA CYS A 1 -15.52 0.80 -4.75
C CYS A 1 -16.44 -0.26 -5.36
N ASN A 2 -17.13 0.00 -6.47
CA ASN A 2 -17.86 -1.04 -7.21
C ASN A 2 -17.00 -1.47 -8.40
N TYR A 3 -15.82 -2.06 -8.12
CA TYR A 3 -14.87 -2.44 -9.17
C TYR A 3 -15.37 -3.63 -10.01
N ALA A 4 -16.08 -4.56 -9.38
CA ALA A 4 -16.78 -5.64 -10.06
C ALA A 4 -18.17 -5.77 -9.41
N ALA A 5 -19.23 -5.72 -10.22
CA ALA A 5 -20.61 -5.83 -9.73
C ALA A 5 -20.90 -7.15 -8.99
N GLU A 6 -20.04 -8.16 -9.16
CA GLU A 6 -20.15 -9.48 -8.54
C GLU A 6 -19.38 -9.60 -7.21
N ILE A 7 -18.45 -8.69 -6.90
CA ILE A 7 -17.65 -8.75 -5.67
C ILE A 7 -18.38 -7.95 -4.58
N THR A 8 -19.10 -8.68 -3.72
CA THR A 8 -19.76 -8.08 -2.56
C THR A 8 -18.74 -7.90 -1.43
N ALA A 9 -18.45 -6.67 -1.05
CA ALA A 9 -17.63 -6.40 0.13
C ALA A 9 -18.38 -6.90 1.38
N LEU A 10 -17.79 -7.87 2.10
CA LEU A 10 -18.39 -8.46 3.30
C LEU A 10 -18.56 -7.46 4.46
N VAL A 11 -17.77 -6.39 4.47
CA VAL A 11 -17.79 -5.33 5.47
C VAL A 11 -17.84 -4.01 4.74
N PRO A 12 -18.71 -3.07 5.15
CA PRO A 12 -18.70 -1.73 4.59
C PRO A 12 -17.30 -1.11 4.79
N PRO A 13 -16.76 -0.41 3.79
CA PRO A 13 -15.45 0.24 3.92
C PRO A 13 -15.48 1.19 5.11
N LEU A 14 -14.56 0.99 6.07
CA LEU A 14 -14.43 1.86 7.24
C LEU A 14 -13.92 3.26 6.87
N ASP A 15 -13.22 3.37 5.74
CA ASP A 15 -12.73 4.64 5.21
C ASP A 15 -13.79 5.33 4.35
N ARG A 16 -14.08 6.60 4.68
CA ARG A 16 -14.96 7.47 3.88
C ARG A 16 -14.35 7.81 2.51
N TYR A 17 -13.02 7.78 2.39
CA TYR A 17 -12.29 8.06 1.16
C TYR A 17 -11.50 6.83 0.72
N SER A 18 -11.71 6.40 -0.53
CA SER A 18 -10.98 5.26 -1.10
C SER A 18 -9.63 5.65 -1.69
N PHE A 19 -9.35 6.93 -1.90
CA PHE A 19 -8.14 7.41 -2.57
C PHE A 19 -7.28 8.33 -1.67
N PRO A 20 -5.95 8.14 -1.63
CA PRO A 20 -5.20 6.93 -2.01
C PRO A 20 -5.37 5.81 -0.97
N SER A 21 -4.99 4.58 -1.29
CA SER A 21 -5.05 3.46 -0.33
C SER A 21 -4.06 3.65 0.84
N GLY A 22 -4.56 4.03 2.03
CA GLY A 22 -3.72 4.25 3.22
C GLY A 22 -2.92 3.02 3.65
N HIS A 23 -3.52 1.82 3.60
CA HIS A 23 -2.84 0.56 3.91
C HIS A 23 -1.65 0.29 2.96
N THR A 24 -1.85 0.51 1.65
CA THR A 24 -0.80 0.34 0.65
C THR A 24 0.30 1.38 0.84
N LEU A 25 -0.09 2.63 1.11
CA LEU A 25 0.85 3.74 1.36
C LEU A 25 1.75 3.44 2.55
N HIS A 26 1.18 3.06 3.70
CA HIS A 26 1.95 2.71 4.89
C HIS A 26 2.88 1.50 4.66
N ALA A 27 2.39 0.44 4.02
CA ALA A 27 3.21 -0.72 3.71
C ALA A 27 4.39 -0.37 2.79
N ALA A 28 4.16 0.46 1.77
CA ALA A 28 5.21 0.92 0.87
C ALA A 28 6.24 1.83 1.57
N SER A 29 5.80 2.81 2.37
CA SER A 29 6.70 3.69 3.13
C SER A 29 7.56 2.90 4.12
N PHE A 30 6.93 2.04 4.93
CA PHE A 30 7.62 1.22 5.93
C PHE A 30 8.66 0.31 5.26
N SER A 31 8.26 -0.43 4.23
CA SER A 31 9.17 -1.35 3.55
C SER A 31 10.32 -0.62 2.87
N THR A 32 10.10 0.58 2.32
CA THR A 32 11.16 1.39 1.71
C THR A 32 12.24 1.76 2.73
N VAL A 33 11.83 2.27 3.90
CA VAL A 33 12.76 2.63 4.98
C VAL A 33 13.44 1.40 5.57
N ALA A 34 12.68 0.34 5.85
CA ALA A 34 13.21 -0.88 6.45
C ALA A 34 14.22 -1.58 5.54
N ILE A 35 13.94 -1.70 4.23
CA ILE A 35 14.88 -2.30 3.27
C ILE A 35 16.13 -1.45 3.11
N HIS A 36 16.04 -0.12 3.22
CA HIS A 36 17.20 0.75 3.14
C HIS A 36 18.22 0.46 4.27
N TYR A 37 17.76 0.28 5.51
CA TYR A 37 18.63 0.00 6.65
C TYR A 37 18.95 -1.49 6.85
N TYR A 38 18.05 -2.38 6.42
CA TYR A 38 18.14 -3.84 6.59
C TYR A 38 17.79 -4.56 5.27
N PRO A 39 18.69 -4.55 4.28
CA PRO A 39 18.42 -5.08 2.94
C PRO A 39 18.07 -6.58 2.96
N GLU A 40 18.56 -7.34 3.94
CA GLU A 40 18.21 -8.73 4.16
C GLU A 40 16.73 -8.96 4.46
N LEU A 41 15.96 -7.94 4.84
CA LEU A 41 14.51 -8.06 5.04
C LEU A 41 13.72 -7.96 3.72
N ALA A 42 14.36 -7.59 2.60
CA ALA A 42 13.67 -7.37 1.32
C ALA A 42 12.88 -8.60 0.86
N TRP A 43 13.41 -9.81 1.04
CA TRP A 43 12.73 -11.05 0.63
C TRP A 43 11.42 -11.29 1.40
N VAL A 44 11.23 -10.68 2.57
CA VAL A 44 9.97 -10.72 3.34
C VAL A 44 9.10 -9.50 3.03
N LEU A 45 9.70 -8.31 3.02
CA LEU A 45 8.97 -7.05 2.97
C LEU A 45 8.40 -6.74 1.58
N VAL A 46 9.07 -7.16 0.51
CA VAL A 46 8.56 -7.03 -0.86
C VAL A 46 7.29 -7.86 -1.06
N PRO A 47 7.28 -9.19 -0.81
CA PRO A 47 6.05 -9.97 -0.95
C PRO A 47 4.97 -9.54 0.06
N PHE A 48 5.34 -9.14 1.29
CA PHE A 48 4.40 -8.56 2.25
C PHE A 48 3.68 -7.33 1.68
N THR A 49 4.42 -6.36 1.14
CA THR A 49 3.84 -5.14 0.56
C THR A 49 2.94 -5.48 -0.64
N ALA A 50 3.35 -6.43 -1.48
CA ALA A 50 2.55 -6.90 -2.61
C ALA A 50 1.25 -7.60 -2.16
N LEU A 51 1.29 -8.38 -1.08
CA LEU A 51 0.11 -9.02 -0.49
C LEU A 51 -0.85 -7.99 0.12
N VAL A 52 -0.34 -6.97 0.80
CA VAL A 52 -1.16 -5.85 1.31
C VAL A 52 -1.84 -5.14 0.13
N ALA A 53 -1.09 -4.74 -0.88
CA ALA A 53 -1.58 -4.06 -2.08
C ALA A 53 -2.66 -4.89 -2.82
N SER A 54 -2.38 -6.17 -3.08
CA SER A 54 -3.32 -7.07 -3.78
C SER A 54 -4.59 -7.31 -2.97
N SER A 55 -4.50 -7.47 -1.63
CA SER A 55 -5.68 -7.65 -0.79
C SER A 55 -6.69 -6.50 -0.94
N ARG A 56 -6.22 -5.27 -1.20
CA ARG A 56 -7.09 -4.10 -1.36
C ARG A 56 -7.91 -4.14 -2.65
N VAL A 57 -7.35 -4.74 -3.71
CA VAL A 57 -8.03 -4.90 -5.01
C VAL A 57 -8.92 -6.14 -5.01
N VAL A 58 -8.41 -7.29 -4.55
CA VAL A 58 -9.13 -8.57 -4.57
C VAL A 58 -10.41 -8.52 -3.72
N LEU A 59 -10.36 -7.82 -2.58
CA LEU A 59 -11.54 -7.62 -1.73
C LEU A 59 -12.52 -6.55 -2.24
N GLY A 60 -12.25 -5.94 -3.41
CA GLY A 60 -13.09 -4.90 -4.00
C GLY A 60 -13.08 -3.58 -3.20
N LEU A 61 -12.15 -3.41 -2.26
CA LEU A 61 -12.11 -2.27 -1.36
C LEU A 61 -11.57 -1.01 -2.04
N HIS A 62 -10.59 -1.17 -2.94
CA HIS A 62 -9.93 -0.08 -3.67
C HIS A 62 -9.79 -0.40 -5.16
N TYR A 63 -9.73 0.64 -5.99
CA TYR A 63 -9.38 0.49 -7.40
C TYR A 63 -7.87 0.21 -7.57
N PRO A 64 -7.44 -0.51 -8.62
CA PRO A 64 -6.02 -0.69 -8.91
C PRO A 64 -5.24 0.63 -9.01
N SER A 65 -5.88 1.70 -9.52
CA SER A 65 -5.31 3.05 -9.57
C SER A 65 -4.97 3.59 -8.18
N ASP A 66 -5.83 3.34 -7.18
CA ASP A 66 -5.65 3.84 -5.81
C ASP A 66 -4.42 3.20 -5.15
N VAL A 67 -4.16 1.93 -5.47
CA VAL A 67 -3.03 1.13 -5.00
C VAL A 67 -1.73 1.57 -5.68
N LEU A 68 -1.75 1.80 -7.00
CA LEU A 68 -0.58 2.28 -7.74
C LEU A 68 -0.12 3.67 -7.24
N VAL A 69 -1.06 4.61 -7.10
CA VAL A 69 -0.73 5.95 -6.59
C VAL A 69 -0.26 5.89 -5.13
N ALA A 70 -0.93 5.11 -4.29
CA ALA A 70 -0.51 4.93 -2.89
C ALA A 70 0.91 4.36 -2.77
N THR A 71 1.27 3.41 -3.63
CA THR A 71 2.61 2.80 -3.65
C THR A 71 3.67 3.84 -4.02
N GLY A 72 3.43 4.63 -5.06
CA GLY A 72 4.34 5.69 -5.48
C GLY A 72 4.52 6.77 -4.41
N ILE A 73 3.43 7.23 -3.80
CA ILE A 73 3.47 8.20 -2.69
C ILE A 73 4.22 7.60 -1.49
N GLY A 74 3.92 6.36 -1.11
CA GLY A 74 4.55 5.71 0.04
C GLY A 74 6.06 5.54 -0.13
N MET A 75 6.50 5.04 -1.29
CA MET A 75 7.93 4.96 -1.62
C MET A 75 8.59 6.34 -1.61
N GLY A 76 7.96 7.34 -2.23
CA GLY A 76 8.48 8.71 -2.24
C GLY A 76 8.66 9.30 -0.84
N LEU A 77 7.68 9.09 0.05
CA LEU A 77 7.77 9.50 1.46
C LEU A 77 8.88 8.75 2.21
N GLY A 78 9.01 7.44 1.99
CA GLY A 78 10.09 6.64 2.59
C GLY A 78 11.48 7.10 2.15
N TYR A 79 11.67 7.35 0.86
CA TYR A 79 12.91 7.92 0.33
C TYR A 79 13.19 9.32 0.87
N ALA A 80 12.18 10.20 0.91
CA ALA A 80 12.33 11.52 1.49
C ALA A 80 12.76 11.44 2.96
N ALA A 81 12.16 10.53 3.74
CA ALA A 81 12.52 10.31 5.13
C ALA A 81 13.99 9.85 5.31
N ILE A 82 14.50 9.01 4.40
CA ILE A 82 15.92 8.60 4.39
C ILE A 82 16.85 9.77 4.07
N LEU A 83 16.43 10.66 3.16
CA LEU A 83 17.25 11.78 2.68
C LEU A 83 17.28 12.97 3.66
N LEU A 84 16.29 13.09 4.54
CA LEU A 84 16.28 14.13 5.57
C LEU A 84 17.31 13.78 6.65
N PRO A 85 18.35 14.61 6.84
CA PRO A 85 19.26 14.43 7.97
C PRO A 85 18.50 14.75 9.26
N VAL A 86 18.26 13.72 10.07
CA VAL A 86 17.80 13.83 11.47
C VAL A 86 18.97 14.00 12.42
#